data_AF-A0AAN8G805-F1
#
_entry.id   AF-A0AAN8G805-F1
#
_cell.length_a   1.000
_cell.length_b   1.000
_cell.length_c   1.000
_cell.angle_alpha   90.00
_cell.angle_beta   90.00
_cell.angle_gamma   90.00
#
_symmetry.space_group_name_H-M   'P 1'
#
loop_
_entity.id
_entity.type
_entity.pdbx_description
1 polymer ?
#
loop_
_entity_poly.entity_id
_entity_poly.type
_entity_poly.pdbx_seq_one_letter_code
_entity_poly.pdbx_strand_id
1 'polypeptide(L)'
;MWLDTLVHVSKVEGAIDENVIVKMLEGIEADGKLQPLVVLEILSRSSTLKVAAVKDYVIRWLDAQKKQIESDRKAIAEGERRVEEIDKQMESLKFNVQVLQVNKCSACDTALQLPAVHFLCRHSYHVHCFESYSDKPDVCPACVGPMSRETSRESISDKAAYQMFHKELNGAVNGLDVISKYIRSGVFDSSRRNAQKKDDDDMNPFVDRGTLSTKSSDSFINRTSMTKNPNAFRSSGYDDSKNPFKKGTNPFEE
;
A
#
# COMPACT_ATOMS: atom_id res chain seq x y z
N MET A 1 -24.14 4.89 33.16
CA MET A 1 -23.68 5.23 34.51
C MET A 1 -23.51 6.74 34.69
N TRP A 2 -22.55 7.42 34.05
CA TRP A 2 -22.43 8.90 34.19
C TRP A 2 -23.64 9.70 33.71
N LEU A 3 -24.29 9.26 32.63
CA LEU A 3 -25.51 9.88 32.11
C LEU A 3 -26.65 9.81 33.13
N ASP A 4 -26.83 8.65 33.78
CA ASP A 4 -27.87 8.43 34.80
C ASP A 4 -27.62 9.32 36.04
N THR A 5 -26.36 9.47 36.42
CA THR A 5 -25.95 10.38 37.50
C THR A 5 -26.25 11.84 37.13
N LEU A 6 -25.95 12.28 35.91
CA LEU A 6 -26.27 13.63 35.42
C LEU A 6 -27.78 13.91 35.46
N VAL A 7 -28.59 12.94 35.00
CA VAL A 7 -30.06 13.05 35.01
C VAL A 7 -30.62 13.05 36.43
N HIS A 8 -29.98 12.32 37.36
CA HIS A 8 -30.38 12.36 38.77
C HIS A 8 -30.06 13.72 39.39
N VAL A 9 -28.85 14.22 39.18
CA VAL A 9 -28.40 15.55 39.64
C VAL A 9 -29.30 16.66 39.08
N SER A 10 -29.72 16.57 37.81
CA SER A 10 -30.60 17.58 37.20
C SER A 10 -32.02 17.59 37.78
N LYS A 11 -32.47 16.48 38.39
CA LYS A 11 -33.82 16.33 38.98
C LYS A 11 -33.87 16.66 40.47
N VAL A 12 -32.72 16.71 41.14
CA VAL A 12 -32.65 17.00 42.57
C VAL A 12 -32.69 18.52 42.76
N GLU A 13 -33.82 19.02 43.28
CA GLU A 13 -34.05 20.45 43.58
C GLU A 13 -33.40 20.93 44.89
N GLY A 14 -32.32 20.26 45.35
CA GLY A 14 -31.58 20.60 46.56
C GLY A 14 -30.39 21.52 46.32
N ALA A 15 -29.85 22.13 47.38
CA ALA A 15 -28.58 22.85 47.33
C ALA A 15 -27.43 21.85 47.14
N ILE A 16 -26.95 21.71 45.91
CA ILE A 16 -25.81 20.85 45.57
C ILE A 16 -24.52 21.67 45.71
N ASP A 17 -23.52 21.11 46.38
CA ASP A 17 -22.18 21.73 46.49
C ASP A 17 -21.51 21.79 45.11
N GLU A 18 -21.02 22.97 44.77
CA GLU A 18 -20.34 23.29 43.53
C GLU A 18 -19.09 22.42 43.33
N ASN A 19 -18.38 22.06 44.41
CA ASN A 19 -17.20 21.20 44.35
C ASN A 19 -17.50 19.77 43.90
N VAL A 20 -18.70 19.25 44.20
CA VAL A 20 -19.10 17.89 43.81
C VAL A 20 -19.38 17.85 42.31
N ILE A 21 -20.00 18.90 41.77
CA ILE A 21 -20.28 19.05 40.34
C ILE A 21 -18.98 19.13 39.54
N VAL A 22 -18.01 19.93 40.01
CA VAL A 22 -16.71 20.06 39.34
C VAL A 22 -15.98 18.71 39.28
N LYS A 23 -15.88 17.97 40.40
CA LYS A 23 -15.26 16.64 40.42
C LYS A 23 -15.98 15.63 39.53
N MET A 24 -17.30 15.73 39.46
CA MET A 24 -18.09 14.87 38.57
C MET A 24 -17.82 15.19 37.09
N LEU A 25 -17.76 16.48 36.72
CA LEU A 25 -17.42 16.92 35.37
C LEU A 25 -16.00 16.49 34.98
N GLU A 26 -15.04 16.52 35.90
CA GLU A 26 -13.69 15.99 35.69
C GLU A 26 -13.69 14.48 35.47
N GLY A 27 -14.49 13.73 36.24
CA GLY A 27 -14.65 12.28 36.04
C GLY A 27 -15.28 11.92 34.69
N ILE A 28 -16.21 12.75 34.21
CA ILE A 28 -16.83 12.60 32.88
C ILE A 28 -15.83 12.93 31.77
N GLU A 29 -15.03 14.00 31.96
CA GLU A 29 -13.94 14.38 31.06
C GLU A 29 -12.92 13.24 30.91
N ALA A 30 -12.53 12.60 32.01
CA ALA A 30 -11.57 11.50 32.02
C ALA A 30 -12.11 10.22 31.34
N ASP A 31 -13.39 9.92 31.47
CA ASP A 31 -14.00 8.75 30.81
C ASP A 31 -14.19 8.97 29.30
N GLY A 32 -14.35 10.23 28.85
CA GLY A 32 -14.38 10.61 27.42
C GLY A 32 -15.56 10.05 26.60
N LYS A 33 -16.48 9.32 27.23
CA LYS A 33 -17.61 8.65 26.56
C LYS A 33 -18.81 9.56 26.27
N LEU A 34 -18.93 10.67 26.99
CA LEU A 34 -20.06 11.57 26.87
C LEU A 34 -19.71 12.81 26.07
N GLN A 35 -20.54 13.12 25.08
CA GLN A 35 -20.42 14.37 24.34
C GLN A 35 -20.73 15.56 25.27
N PRO A 36 -19.85 16.56 25.38
CA PRO A 36 -20.05 17.67 26.33
C PRO A 36 -21.30 18.49 26.06
N LEU A 37 -21.80 18.49 24.83
CA LEU A 37 -23.07 19.10 24.46
C LEU A 37 -24.25 18.43 25.19
N VAL A 38 -24.24 17.10 25.31
CA VAL A 38 -25.27 16.33 26.04
C VAL A 38 -25.19 16.63 27.53
N VAL A 39 -23.98 16.75 28.08
CA VAL A 39 -23.76 17.15 29.48
C VAL A 39 -24.36 18.54 29.72
N LEU A 40 -24.09 19.49 28.82
CA LEU A 40 -24.62 20.85 28.90
C LEU A 40 -26.15 20.89 28.80
N GLU A 41 -26.73 20.08 27.90
CA GLU A 41 -28.18 20.00 27.73
C GLU A 41 -28.89 19.44 28.98
N ILE A 42 -28.31 18.43 29.62
CA ILE A 42 -28.88 17.86 30.85
C ILE A 42 -28.78 18.86 32.01
N LEU A 43 -27.64 19.54 32.15
CA LEU A 43 -27.42 20.52 33.21
C LEU A 43 -28.26 21.80 33.01
N SER A 44 -28.56 22.21 31.77
CA SER A 44 -29.37 23.40 31.50
C SER A 44 -30.83 23.27 31.93
N ARG A 45 -31.33 22.04 32.08
CA ARG A 45 -32.71 21.76 32.55
C ARG A 45 -32.86 21.94 34.06
N SER A 46 -31.76 22.05 34.81
CA SER A 46 -31.78 22.28 36.25
C SER A 46 -31.81 23.78 36.57
N SER A 47 -32.73 24.19 37.45
CA SER A 47 -32.90 25.59 37.87
C SER A 47 -32.00 25.97 39.05
N THR A 48 -31.38 24.99 39.70
CA THR A 48 -30.58 25.14 40.93
C THR A 48 -29.08 25.30 40.69
N LEU A 49 -28.62 25.09 39.45
CA LEU A 49 -27.21 24.96 39.12
C LEU A 49 -26.64 26.26 38.54
N LYS A 50 -25.54 26.75 39.12
CA LYS A 50 -24.90 27.98 38.66
C LYS A 50 -24.04 27.70 37.43
N VAL A 51 -24.20 28.54 36.41
CA VAL A 51 -23.41 28.50 35.16
C VAL A 51 -21.90 28.61 35.42
N ALA A 52 -21.50 29.25 36.53
CA ALA A 52 -20.10 29.37 36.95
C ALA A 52 -19.39 28.01 37.07
N ALA A 53 -20.07 27.00 37.63
CA ALA A 53 -19.52 25.66 37.85
C ALA A 53 -19.18 24.91 36.55
N VAL A 54 -19.87 25.23 35.46
CA VAL A 54 -19.77 24.52 34.17
C VAL A 54 -18.87 25.27 33.18
N LYS A 55 -18.67 26.58 33.39
CA LYS A 55 -17.86 27.44 32.51
C LYS A 55 -16.46 26.89 32.29
N ASP A 56 -15.76 26.53 33.37
CA ASP A 56 -14.37 26.07 33.28
C ASP A 56 -14.26 24.72 32.55
N TYR A 57 -15.24 23.83 32.75
CA TYR A 57 -15.34 22.57 32.00
C TYR A 57 -15.49 22.81 30.50
N VAL A 58 -16.36 23.73 30.08
CA VAL A 58 -16.57 24.05 28.65
C VAL A 58 -15.33 24.69 28.04
N ILE A 59 -14.66 25.60 28.75
CA ILE A 59 -13.42 26.22 28.27
C ILE A 59 -12.33 25.17 28.07
N ARG A 60 -12.10 24.29 29.06
CA ARG A 60 -11.12 23.21 28.95
C ARG A 60 -11.43 22.28 27.77
N TRP A 61 -12.69 21.91 27.59
CA TRP A 61 -13.10 21.08 26.47
C TRP A 61 -12.87 21.77 25.12
N LEU A 62 -13.26 23.03 24.96
CA LEU A 62 -13.04 23.78 23.72
C LEU A 62 -11.54 23.92 23.40
N ASP A 63 -10.71 24.17 24.40
CA ASP A 63 -9.25 24.23 24.23
C ASP A 63 -8.67 22.87 23.82
N ALA A 64 -9.15 21.77 24.42
CA ALA A 64 -8.74 20.42 24.04
C ALA A 64 -9.13 20.10 22.58
N GLN A 65 -10.36 20.43 22.17
CA GLN A 65 -10.83 20.27 20.80
C GLN A 65 -10.01 21.11 19.81
N LYS A 66 -9.71 22.36 20.16
CA LYS A 66 -8.88 23.24 19.32
C LYS A 66 -7.48 22.67 19.13
N LYS A 67 -6.87 22.13 20.19
CA LYS A 67 -5.55 21.45 20.11
C LYS A 67 -5.62 20.21 19.23
N GLN A 68 -6.69 19.42 19.34
CA GLN A 68 -6.87 18.24 18.50
C GLN A 68 -6.99 18.62 17.02
N ILE A 69 -7.82 19.62 16.69
CA ILE A 69 -7.98 20.13 15.32
C ILE A 69 -6.65 20.60 14.75
N GLU A 70 -5.84 21.31 15.54
CA GLU A 70 -4.53 21.79 15.09
C GLU A 70 -3.56 20.63 14.83
N SER A 71 -3.56 19.62 15.71
CA SER A 71 -2.77 18.40 15.52
C SER A 71 -3.18 17.66 14.24
N ASP A 72 -4.49 17.50 14.02
CA ASP A 72 -5.02 16.82 12.84
C ASP A 72 -4.69 17.59 11.56
N ARG A 73 -4.82 18.92 11.55
CA ARG A 73 -4.40 19.77 10.43
C ARG A 73 -2.92 19.60 10.10
N LYS A 74 -2.06 19.57 11.12
CA LYS A 74 -0.62 19.34 10.92
C LYS A 74 -0.35 17.95 10.35
N ALA A 75 -1.06 16.92 10.82
CA ALA A 75 -0.94 15.57 10.31
C ALA A 75 -1.39 15.46 8.84
N ILE A 76 -2.48 16.12 8.48
CA ILE A 76 -2.96 16.21 7.10
C ILE A 76 -1.92 16.90 6.20
N ALA A 77 -1.43 18.08 6.59
CA ALA A 77 -0.46 18.83 5.80
C ALA A 77 0.84 18.04 5.55
N GLU A 78 1.36 17.34 6.57
CA GLU A 78 2.53 16.49 6.41
C GLU A 78 2.21 15.22 5.58
N GLY A 79 0.99 14.71 5.66
CA GLY A 79 0.49 13.64 4.80
C GLY A 79 0.47 14.04 3.33
N GLU A 80 -0.13 15.18 3.02
CA GLU A 80 -0.19 15.76 1.67
C GLU A 80 1.21 16.03 1.11
N ARG A 81 2.10 16.62 1.93
CA ARG A 81 3.49 16.85 1.55
C ARG A 81 4.21 15.55 1.17
N ARG A 82 3.96 14.46 1.92
CA ARG A 82 4.54 13.14 1.61
C ARG A 82 3.96 12.54 0.34
N VAL A 83 2.67 12.70 0.09
CA VAL A 83 2.03 12.22 -1.15
C VAL A 83 2.62 12.94 -2.36
N GLU A 84 2.73 14.27 -2.31
CA GLU A 84 3.33 15.08 -3.38
C GLU A 84 4.79 14.68 -3.66
N GLU A 85 5.58 14.40 -2.62
CA GLU A 85 6.95 13.91 -2.80
C GLU A 85 6.98 12.53 -3.47
N ILE A 86 6.09 11.62 -3.09
CA ILE A 86 5.97 10.30 -3.72
C ILE A 86 5.56 10.44 -5.20
N ASP A 87 4.61 11.32 -5.52
CA ASP A 87 4.17 11.55 -6.89
C ASP A 87 5.31 12.10 -7.77
N LYS A 88 6.09 13.04 -7.24
CA LYS A 88 7.32 13.52 -7.93
C LYS A 88 8.34 12.41 -8.14
N GLN A 89 8.53 11.54 -7.14
CA GLN A 89 9.41 10.39 -7.28
C GLN A 89 8.89 9.42 -8.37
N MET A 90 7.58 9.16 -8.41
CA MET A 90 6.96 8.33 -9.44
C MET A 90 7.12 8.92 -10.84
N GLU A 91 6.88 10.23 -11.00
CA GLU A 91 7.07 10.92 -12.28
C GLU A 91 8.53 10.85 -12.72
N SER A 92 9.47 11.07 -11.79
CA SER A 92 10.90 10.97 -12.07
C SER A 92 11.33 9.56 -12.49
N LEU A 93 10.79 8.52 -11.86
CA LEU A 93 11.04 7.12 -12.20
C LEU A 93 10.47 6.75 -13.56
N LYS A 94 9.36 7.36 -13.97
CA LYS A 94 8.64 7.02 -15.19
C LYS A 94 9.18 7.73 -16.44
N PHE A 95 9.60 8.99 -16.30
CA PHE A 95 9.93 9.83 -17.46
C PHE A 95 11.40 10.28 -17.53
N ASN A 96 12.16 10.24 -16.42
CA ASN A 96 13.56 10.67 -16.43
C ASN A 96 14.52 9.48 -16.52
N VAL A 97 15.61 9.67 -17.27
CA VAL A 97 16.70 8.69 -17.34
C VAL A 97 17.41 8.63 -15.99
N GLN A 98 17.39 7.46 -15.35
CA GLN A 98 18.13 7.23 -14.11
C GLN A 98 19.54 6.71 -14.38
N VAL A 99 20.55 7.47 -13.95
CA VAL A 99 21.93 7.00 -13.94
C VAL A 99 22.18 6.19 -12.66
N LEU A 100 22.29 4.88 -12.78
CA LEU A 100 22.59 3.97 -11.68
C LEU A 100 24.11 3.89 -11.50
N GLN A 101 24.67 4.72 -10.61
CA GLN A 101 26.10 4.71 -10.26
C GLN A 101 26.43 3.70 -9.14
N VAL A 102 25.70 2.60 -9.05
CA VAL A 102 25.88 1.62 -7.97
C VAL A 102 27.03 0.69 -8.35
N ASN A 103 28.11 0.74 -7.56
CA ASN A 103 29.34 0.01 -7.82
C ASN A 103 29.54 -1.21 -6.89
N LYS A 104 28.56 -1.52 -6.02
CA LYS A 104 28.62 -2.64 -5.07
C LYS A 104 27.38 -3.51 -5.14
N CYS A 105 27.57 -4.81 -4.94
CA CYS A 105 26.49 -5.79 -4.83
C CYS A 105 25.81 -5.69 -3.46
N SER A 106 24.48 -5.53 -3.42
CA SER A 106 23.73 -5.46 -2.16
C SER A 106 23.66 -6.80 -1.41
N ALA A 107 24.08 -7.92 -2.01
CA ALA A 107 24.12 -9.23 -1.37
C ALA A 107 25.49 -9.60 -0.78
N CYS A 108 26.59 -9.32 -1.49
CA CYS A 108 27.95 -9.70 -1.07
C CYS A 108 28.87 -8.50 -0.74
N ASP A 109 28.35 -7.27 -0.84
CA ASP A 109 29.05 -5.98 -0.61
C ASP A 109 30.37 -5.79 -1.40
N THR A 110 30.58 -6.64 -2.41
CA THR A 110 31.77 -6.61 -3.27
C THR A 110 31.52 -5.74 -4.50
N ALA A 111 32.60 -5.22 -5.09
CA ALA A 111 32.53 -4.43 -6.31
C ALA A 111 31.74 -5.16 -7.41
N LEU A 112 30.77 -4.47 -8.00
CA LEU A 112 29.88 -5.01 -9.00
C LEU A 112 30.69 -5.36 -10.26
N GLN A 113 30.57 -6.60 -10.72
CA GLN A 113 31.17 -7.08 -11.95
C GLN A 113 30.04 -7.31 -12.96
N LEU A 114 30.32 -7.04 -14.24
CA LEU A 114 29.37 -7.34 -15.31
C LEU A 114 29.35 -8.87 -15.56
N PRO A 115 28.18 -9.47 -15.83
CA PRO A 115 26.85 -8.87 -15.91
C PRO A 115 26.20 -8.62 -14.53
N ALA A 116 25.40 -7.54 -14.45
CA ALA A 116 24.74 -7.12 -13.21
C ALA A 116 23.25 -6.79 -13.42
N VAL A 117 22.45 -6.99 -12.38
CA VAL A 117 21.02 -6.67 -12.33
C VAL A 117 20.84 -5.42 -11.47
N HIS A 118 20.18 -4.41 -12.04
CA HIS A 118 19.91 -3.14 -11.37
C HIS A 118 18.41 -2.92 -11.21
N PHE A 119 17.98 -2.60 -10.00
CA PHE A 119 16.60 -2.23 -9.71
C PHE A 119 16.46 -0.71 -9.59
N LEU A 120 15.28 -0.20 -9.95
CA LEU A 120 14.93 1.22 -9.78
C LEU A 120 14.90 1.66 -8.31
N CYS A 121 14.82 0.73 -7.36
CA CYS A 121 15.04 0.99 -5.94
C CYS A 121 16.52 1.22 -5.57
N ARG A 122 17.42 1.33 -6.56
CA ARG A 122 18.88 1.53 -6.45
C ARG A 122 19.64 0.39 -5.77
N HIS A 123 19.05 -0.79 -5.67
CA HIS A 123 19.79 -2.00 -5.31
C HIS A 123 20.33 -2.66 -6.56
N SER A 124 21.58 -3.12 -6.48
CA SER A 124 22.27 -3.76 -7.60
C SER A 124 22.92 -5.06 -7.14
N TYR A 125 22.91 -6.06 -7.99
CA TYR A 125 23.38 -7.40 -7.67
C TYR A 125 24.20 -7.96 -8.83
N HIS A 126 25.20 -8.78 -8.54
CA HIS A 126 25.73 -9.69 -9.56
C HIS A 126 24.60 -10.64 -9.98
N VAL A 127 24.56 -11.05 -11.25
CA VAL A 127 23.56 -12.03 -11.73
C VAL A 127 23.55 -13.28 -10.85
N HIS A 128 24.73 -13.82 -10.53
CA HIS A 128 24.85 -15.02 -9.69
C HIS A 128 24.37 -14.82 -8.24
N CYS A 129 24.64 -13.64 -7.66
CA CYS A 129 24.10 -13.31 -6.35
C CYS A 129 22.58 -13.20 -6.43
N PHE A 130 22.04 -12.55 -7.45
CA PHE A 130 20.60 -12.38 -7.61
C PHE A 130 19.86 -13.72 -7.73
N GLU A 131 20.35 -14.64 -8.58
CA GLU A 131 19.79 -15.99 -8.74
C GLU A 131 19.77 -16.81 -7.43
N SER A 132 20.73 -16.56 -6.54
CA SER A 132 20.82 -17.26 -5.25
C SER A 132 19.85 -16.71 -4.20
N TYR A 133 19.41 -15.45 -4.33
CA TYR A 133 18.61 -14.75 -3.34
C TYR A 133 17.17 -14.43 -3.79
N SER A 134 16.86 -14.55 -5.08
CA SER A 134 15.54 -14.23 -5.63
C SER A 134 14.96 -15.37 -6.44
N ASP A 135 13.74 -15.79 -6.11
CA ASP A 135 12.96 -16.75 -6.90
C ASP A 135 12.21 -16.06 -8.06
N LYS A 136 12.17 -14.72 -8.08
CA LYS A 136 11.47 -13.91 -9.08
C LYS A 136 12.41 -12.89 -9.73
N PRO A 137 12.42 -12.77 -11.07
CA PRO A 137 13.36 -11.90 -11.79
C PRO A 137 13.04 -10.41 -11.65
N ASP A 138 11.81 -10.07 -11.31
CA ASP A 138 11.27 -8.71 -11.26
C ASP A 138 11.26 -8.10 -9.84
N VAL A 139 11.70 -8.87 -8.82
CA VAL A 139 11.57 -8.48 -7.42
C VAL A 139 12.95 -8.27 -6.77
N CYS A 140 13.17 -7.09 -6.17
CA CYS A 140 14.40 -6.79 -5.45
C CYS A 140 14.43 -7.49 -4.07
N PRO A 141 15.41 -8.39 -3.80
CA PRO A 141 15.48 -9.11 -2.53
C PRO A 141 15.55 -8.17 -1.32
N ALA A 142 16.39 -7.14 -1.36
CA ALA A 142 16.56 -6.17 -0.26
C ALA A 142 15.28 -5.41 0.10
N CYS A 143 14.39 -5.13 -0.86
CA CYS A 143 13.16 -4.37 -0.63
C CYS A 143 12.00 -5.24 -0.13
N VAL A 144 12.02 -6.54 -0.43
CA VAL A 144 11.05 -7.48 0.12
C VAL A 144 11.37 -7.68 1.60
N GLY A 145 10.51 -7.16 2.48
CA GLY A 145 10.62 -7.35 3.92
C GLY A 145 10.62 -8.84 4.30
N PRO A 146 11.15 -9.21 5.48
CA PRO A 146 11.32 -10.62 5.89
C PRO A 146 10.01 -11.42 5.84
N MET A 147 8.88 -10.81 6.21
CA MET A 147 7.54 -11.41 6.12
C MET A 147 7.16 -11.81 4.69
N SER A 148 7.49 -11.00 3.69
CA SER A 148 7.17 -11.30 2.29
C SER A 148 8.12 -12.33 1.68
N ARG A 149 9.35 -12.46 2.20
CA ARG A 149 10.30 -13.52 1.85
C ARG A 149 9.86 -14.88 2.40
N GLU A 150 9.34 -14.93 3.62
CA GLU A 150 8.78 -16.15 4.23
C GLU A 150 7.50 -16.59 3.51
N THR A 151 6.57 -15.67 3.20
CA THR A 151 5.36 -16.01 2.40
C THR A 151 5.64 -16.39 0.95
N SER A 152 6.84 -16.09 0.44
CA SER A 152 7.26 -16.51 -0.91
C SER A 152 7.87 -17.91 -0.89
N ARG A 153 8.50 -18.30 0.23
CA ARG A 153 9.13 -19.62 0.43
C ARG A 153 8.14 -20.67 0.91
N GLU A 154 7.19 -20.29 1.76
CA GLU A 154 6.03 -21.09 2.06
C GLU A 154 4.87 -20.59 1.23
N SER A 155 4.40 -21.42 0.29
CA SER A 155 3.04 -21.35 -0.20
C SER A 155 2.09 -21.61 0.98
N ILE A 156 1.92 -20.62 1.86
CA ILE A 156 0.84 -20.63 2.84
C ILE A 156 -0.41 -20.70 1.98
N SER A 157 -1.06 -21.86 1.96
CA SER A 157 -2.35 -22.04 1.31
C SER A 157 -3.21 -20.84 1.65
N ASP A 158 -3.92 -20.26 0.68
CA ASP A 158 -4.83 -19.13 0.90
C ASP A 158 -5.75 -19.38 2.10
N LYS A 159 -6.07 -20.65 2.36
CA LYS A 159 -6.83 -21.11 3.52
C LYS A 159 -6.12 -20.89 4.86
N ALA A 160 -4.82 -21.18 4.96
CA ALA A 160 -4.03 -20.97 6.18
C ALA A 160 -3.79 -19.48 6.44
N ALA A 161 -3.52 -18.68 5.41
CA ALA A 161 -3.38 -17.23 5.54
C ALA A 161 -4.71 -16.57 5.96
N TYR A 162 -5.82 -17.03 5.39
CA TYR A 162 -7.17 -16.61 5.77
C TYR A 162 -7.52 -16.98 7.21
N GLN A 163 -7.14 -18.17 7.68
CA GLN A 163 -7.33 -18.59 9.08
C GLN A 163 -6.53 -17.74 10.06
N MET A 164 -5.28 -17.41 9.72
CA MET A 164 -4.45 -16.52 10.55
C MET A 164 -5.03 -15.11 10.61
N PHE A 165 -5.48 -14.56 9.47
CA PHE A 165 -6.19 -13.29 9.40
C PHE A 165 -7.44 -13.30 10.30
N HIS A 166 -8.29 -14.32 10.19
CA HIS A 166 -9.51 -14.43 11.02
C HIS A 166 -9.19 -14.50 12.51
N LYS A 167 -8.14 -15.22 12.90
CA LYS A 167 -7.70 -15.31 14.29
C LYS A 167 -7.20 -13.96 14.82
N GLU A 168 -6.39 -13.24 14.04
CA GLU A 168 -5.86 -11.92 14.41
C GLU A 168 -6.98 -10.86 14.43
N LEU A 169 -7.92 -10.93 13.48
CA LEU A 169 -9.07 -10.04 13.41
C LEU A 169 -10.00 -10.21 14.61
N ASN A 170 -10.29 -11.45 15.01
CA ASN A 170 -11.16 -11.74 16.15
C ASN A 170 -10.55 -11.36 17.50
N GLY A 171 -9.22 -11.25 17.59
CA GLY A 171 -8.50 -10.86 18.80
C GLY A 171 -8.13 -9.39 18.88
N ALA A 172 -8.29 -8.62 17.79
CA ALA A 172 -7.83 -7.25 17.72
C ALA A 172 -8.84 -6.23 18.24
N VAL A 173 -8.32 -5.21 18.95
CA VAL A 173 -9.10 -4.04 19.39
C VAL A 173 -9.53 -3.19 18.18
N ASN A 174 -8.64 -3.03 17.20
CA ASN A 174 -8.88 -2.30 15.96
C ASN A 174 -8.85 -3.24 14.75
N GLY A 175 -10.01 -3.78 14.37
CA GLY A 175 -10.09 -4.68 13.21
C GLY A 175 -9.63 -4.05 11.90
N LEU A 176 -9.80 -2.73 11.72
CA LEU A 176 -9.38 -2.00 10.53
C LEU A 176 -7.85 -1.97 10.35
N ASP A 177 -7.08 -1.89 11.44
CA ASP A 177 -5.62 -1.92 11.36
C ASP A 177 -5.14 -3.27 10.84
N VAL A 178 -5.73 -4.37 11.37
CA VAL A 178 -5.44 -5.74 10.91
C VAL A 178 -5.82 -5.89 9.44
N ILE A 179 -7.01 -5.45 9.04
CA ILE A 179 -7.45 -5.50 7.64
C ILE A 179 -6.47 -4.73 6.74
N SER A 180 -6.09 -3.50 7.13
CA SER A 180 -5.17 -2.67 6.35
C SER A 180 -3.78 -3.31 6.17
N LYS A 181 -3.29 -3.98 7.21
CA LYS A 181 -2.02 -4.74 7.20
C LYS A 181 -2.08 -5.90 6.22
N TYR A 182 -3.15 -6.70 6.26
CA TYR A 182 -3.30 -7.87 5.38
C TYR A 182 -3.56 -7.47 3.92
N ILE A 183 -4.32 -6.41 3.66
CA ILE A 183 -4.49 -5.85 2.30
C ILE A 183 -3.14 -5.35 1.78
N ARG A 184 -2.37 -4.60 2.58
CA ARG A 184 -1.04 -4.12 2.20
C ARG A 184 -0.08 -5.27 1.86
N SER A 185 -0.18 -6.39 2.58
CA SER A 185 0.66 -7.56 2.35
C SER A 185 0.30 -8.35 1.09
N GLY A 186 -0.82 -8.03 0.41
CA GLY A 186 -1.21 -8.67 -0.84
C GLY A 186 -1.68 -10.11 -0.68
N VAL A 187 -1.93 -10.59 0.54
CA VAL A 187 -2.37 -11.96 0.84
C VAL A 187 -3.68 -12.34 0.11
N PHE A 188 -4.52 -11.35 -0.22
CA PHE A 188 -5.79 -11.55 -0.93
C PHE A 188 -5.74 -11.26 -2.43
N ASP A 189 -4.59 -10.86 -2.99
CA ASP A 189 -4.48 -10.45 -4.39
C ASP A 189 -4.32 -11.67 -5.31
N SER A 190 -5.45 -12.25 -5.71
CA SER A 190 -5.52 -13.41 -6.61
C SER A 190 -5.24 -13.06 -8.07
N SER A 191 -5.30 -11.78 -8.47
CA SER A 191 -5.07 -11.32 -9.84
C SER A 191 -3.59 -11.34 -10.24
N ARG A 192 -2.66 -11.07 -9.31
CA ARG A 192 -1.21 -11.17 -9.58
C ARG A 192 -0.76 -12.56 -10.01
N ARG A 193 -1.43 -13.61 -9.52
CA ARG A 193 -1.05 -15.01 -9.79
C ARG A 193 -1.44 -15.48 -11.19
N ASN A 194 -2.52 -14.94 -11.76
CA ASN A 194 -2.99 -15.34 -13.09
C ASN A 194 -2.29 -14.58 -14.24
N ALA A 195 -1.75 -13.38 -13.98
CA ALA A 195 -0.94 -12.65 -14.95
C ALA A 195 0.46 -13.30 -15.11
N GLN A 196 1.05 -13.74 -14.00
CA GLN A 196 2.41 -14.32 -13.98
C GLN A 196 2.53 -15.61 -14.82
N LYS A 197 1.44 -16.36 -15.00
CA LYS A 197 1.42 -17.60 -15.79
C LYS A 197 1.38 -17.41 -17.32
N LYS A 198 1.20 -16.17 -17.79
CA LYS A 198 0.99 -15.89 -19.23
C LYS A 198 2.17 -15.16 -19.89
N ASP A 199 3.06 -14.56 -19.09
CA ASP A 199 4.16 -13.73 -19.57
C ASP A 199 5.55 -14.40 -19.44
N ASP A 200 5.66 -15.54 -18.75
CA ASP A 200 6.92 -16.26 -18.54
C ASP A 200 7.51 -16.91 -19.83
N ASP A 201 6.70 -17.07 -20.89
CA ASP A 201 7.14 -17.72 -22.14
C ASP A 201 7.75 -16.76 -23.18
N ASP A 202 7.66 -15.43 -23.00
CA ASP A 202 7.95 -14.47 -24.11
C ASP A 202 8.89 -13.30 -23.75
N MET A 203 9.62 -13.36 -22.64
CA MET A 203 10.53 -12.27 -22.23
C MET A 203 11.96 -12.75 -21.93
N ASN A 204 12.58 -13.43 -22.89
CA ASN A 204 14.03 -13.55 -22.93
C ASN A 204 14.57 -12.98 -24.26
N PRO A 205 15.22 -11.80 -24.27
CA PRO A 205 15.73 -11.17 -25.49
C PRO A 205 17.01 -11.84 -26.04
N PHE A 206 17.53 -12.89 -25.39
CA PHE A 206 18.77 -13.59 -25.77
C PHE A 206 18.58 -15.05 -26.20
N VAL A 207 17.36 -15.48 -26.58
CA VAL A 207 17.21 -16.80 -27.22
C VAL A 207 17.69 -16.73 -28.66
N ASP A 208 18.99 -17.02 -28.84
CA ASP A 208 19.64 -17.19 -30.13
C ASP A 208 18.86 -18.18 -31.01
N ARG A 209 18.28 -17.66 -32.10
CA ARG A 209 17.86 -18.46 -33.26
C ARG A 209 19.11 -18.98 -33.96
N GLY A 210 19.67 -20.06 -33.45
CA GLY A 210 20.94 -20.56 -33.94
C GLY A 210 21.18 -22.04 -33.66
N THR A 211 20.33 -22.94 -34.17
CA THR A 211 20.76 -24.31 -34.45
C THR A 211 20.07 -24.87 -35.68
N LEU A 212 20.85 -25.00 -36.76
CA LEU A 212 20.64 -26.02 -37.77
C LEU A 212 20.63 -27.39 -37.09
N SER A 213 19.56 -28.17 -37.26
CA SER A 213 19.71 -29.60 -37.47
C SER A 213 18.46 -30.21 -38.12
N THR A 214 18.75 -30.75 -39.29
CA THR A 214 18.08 -31.83 -40.03
C THR A 214 17.14 -32.74 -39.23
N LYS A 215 15.92 -32.95 -39.74
CA LYS A 215 15.44 -34.28 -40.18
C LYS A 215 14.06 -34.21 -40.84
N SER A 216 13.88 -35.18 -41.71
CA SER A 216 12.94 -35.29 -42.82
C SER A 216 11.55 -35.84 -42.44
N SER A 217 10.68 -35.79 -43.45
CA SER A 217 9.51 -36.65 -43.75
C SER A 217 8.17 -36.43 -43.01
N ASP A 218 7.25 -35.89 -43.80
CA ASP A 218 5.90 -36.39 -44.12
C ASP A 218 4.73 -36.31 -43.13
N SER A 219 3.80 -35.41 -43.50
CA SER A 219 2.41 -35.68 -43.91
C SER A 219 1.49 -36.47 -42.96
N PHE A 220 0.42 -35.81 -42.46
CA PHE A 220 -1.02 -36.07 -42.76
C PHE A 220 -1.97 -35.58 -41.64
N ILE A 221 -2.97 -34.75 -42.03
CA ILE A 221 -4.42 -34.79 -41.66
C ILE A 221 -4.79 -34.39 -40.19
N ASN A 222 -5.75 -33.52 -39.84
CA ASN A 222 -6.93 -32.96 -40.51
C ASN A 222 -7.43 -31.65 -39.82
N ARG A 223 -8.22 -30.89 -40.59
CA ARG A 223 -9.37 -30.01 -40.26
C ARG A 223 -10.06 -30.34 -38.91
N THR A 224 -10.74 -29.47 -38.15
CA THR A 224 -11.41 -28.17 -38.31
C THR A 224 -12.03 -27.84 -36.94
N SER A 225 -12.09 -26.57 -36.52
CA SER A 225 -13.34 -25.99 -36.01
C SER A 225 -13.18 -24.50 -35.71
N MET A 226 -14.18 -23.74 -36.15
CA MET A 226 -14.30 -22.31 -35.93
C MET A 226 -14.82 -22.02 -34.54
N THR A 227 -14.25 -21.01 -33.87
CA THR A 227 -15.02 -20.11 -33.01
C THR A 227 -14.66 -18.68 -33.36
N LYS A 228 -15.71 -17.88 -33.59
CA LYS A 228 -15.67 -16.49 -34.04
C LYS A 228 -15.15 -15.62 -32.90
N ASN A 229 -14.15 -14.79 -33.19
CA ASN A 229 -13.72 -13.71 -32.32
C ASN A 229 -14.36 -12.40 -32.79
N PRO A 230 -15.17 -11.69 -31.98
CA PRO A 230 -15.59 -10.34 -32.29
C PRO A 230 -14.68 -9.37 -31.52
N ASN A 231 -13.75 -8.71 -32.21
CA ASN A 231 -13.45 -7.29 -31.98
C ASN A 231 -12.40 -6.81 -32.98
N ALA A 232 -12.88 -5.99 -33.93
CA ALA A 232 -12.06 -5.21 -34.82
C ALA A 232 -11.54 -3.96 -34.09
N PHE A 233 -10.23 -3.73 -34.11
CA PHE A 233 -9.67 -2.38 -34.07
C PHE A 233 -8.40 -2.31 -34.92
N ARG A 234 -8.59 -1.78 -36.13
CA ARG A 234 -7.69 -0.98 -36.99
C ARG A 234 -6.20 -1.37 -37.06
N SER A 235 -5.86 -2.02 -38.17
CA SER A 235 -4.53 -2.01 -38.77
C SER A 235 -4.13 -0.59 -39.19
N SER A 236 -3.17 0.02 -38.49
CA SER A 236 -2.39 1.13 -39.01
C SER A 236 -1.20 0.54 -39.78
N GLY A 237 -1.20 0.67 -41.11
CA GLY A 237 -0.10 0.22 -41.94
C GLY A 237 1.16 1.03 -41.64
N TYR A 238 2.25 0.34 -41.32
CA TYR A 238 3.56 0.95 -41.19
C TYR A 238 4.07 1.37 -42.58
N ASP A 239 4.35 2.65 -42.74
CA ASP A 239 4.91 3.24 -43.97
C ASP A 239 6.44 3.18 -43.93
N ASP A 240 6.99 2.17 -44.61
CA ASP A 240 8.43 1.87 -44.68
C ASP A 240 9.26 2.92 -45.45
N SER A 241 8.61 3.97 -45.98
CA SER A 241 9.28 5.14 -46.57
C SER A 241 9.70 6.19 -45.53
N LYS A 242 9.21 6.09 -44.29
CA LYS A 242 9.56 6.99 -43.18
C LYS A 242 10.62 6.44 -42.24
N ASN A 243 11.21 5.30 -42.56
CA ASN A 243 12.25 4.69 -41.75
C ASN A 243 13.57 5.48 -41.88
N PRO A 244 14.04 6.17 -40.83
CA PRO A 244 15.22 7.03 -40.88
C PRO A 244 16.55 6.24 -40.96
N PHE A 245 16.51 4.90 -40.89
CA PHE A 245 17.69 4.02 -40.88
C PHE A 245 17.98 3.35 -42.23
N LYS A 246 17.32 3.75 -43.33
CA LYS A 246 17.48 3.09 -44.65
C LYS A 246 18.80 3.37 -45.38
N LYS A 247 19.61 4.34 -44.95
CA LYS A 247 20.96 4.53 -45.51
C LYS A 247 21.96 3.72 -44.69
N GLY A 248 22.36 2.57 -45.24
CA GLY A 248 23.48 1.81 -44.71
C GLY A 248 24.74 2.68 -44.68
N THR A 249 25.22 3.00 -43.49
CA THR A 249 26.50 3.66 -43.26
C THR A 249 27.60 2.61 -43.11
N ASN A 250 27.69 1.67 -44.06
CA ASN A 250 28.74 0.65 -44.05
C ASN A 250 29.94 1.14 -44.86
N PRO A 251 31.09 1.52 -44.26
CA PRO A 251 32.22 2.11 -44.97
C PRO A 251 33.10 1.09 -45.70
N PHE A 252 32.66 -0.16 -45.80
CA PHE A 252 33.43 -1.28 -46.36
C PHE A 252 32.69 -2.03 -47.49
N GLU A 253 31.63 -1.46 -48.05
CA GLU A 253 31.07 -1.94 -49.32
C GLU A 253 31.67 -1.12 -50.47
N GLU A 254 32.79 -1.60 -51.01
CA GLU A 254 33.25 -1.39 -52.38
C GLU A 254 33.61 -2.74 -53.00
#